data_AF-A0A529ZE53-F1
#
_entry.id   AF-A0A529ZE53-F1
#
_cell.length_a   1.000
_cell.length_b   1.000
_cell.length_c   1.000
_cell.angle_alpha   90.00
_cell.angle_beta   90.00
_cell.angle_gamma   90.00
#
_symmetry.space_group_name_H-M   'P 1'
#
loop_
_entity.id
_entity.type
_entity.pdbx_description
1 polymer ?
#
loop_
_entity_poly.entity_id
_entity_poly.type
_entity_poly.pdbx_seq_one_letter_code
_entity_poly.pdbx_strand_id
1 'polypeptide(L)'
;MTLELPPPIAAYVAANARLDVDGMLAPFAAGAVLRDNGAVLRGSSEIKHLLEEAVVGAKAIFTPDTVRYEDGQVVVEGPAHGEFKGSPI
;
A
#
# COMPACT_ATOMS: atom_id res chain seq x y z
N MET A 1 -7.04 -17.51 -10.02
CA MET A 1 -6.19 -17.98 -8.91
C MET A 1 -6.23 -16.90 -7.84
N THR A 2 -6.42 -17.27 -6.57
CA THR A 2 -6.35 -16.31 -5.47
C THR A 2 -4.89 -16.17 -5.08
N LEU A 3 -4.35 -14.95 -5.11
CA LEU A 3 -2.98 -14.67 -4.67
C LEU A 3 -2.92 -14.80 -3.15
N GLU A 4 -2.14 -15.75 -2.63
CA GLU A 4 -1.96 -15.92 -1.19
C GLU A 4 -0.94 -14.90 -0.68
N LEU A 5 -1.44 -13.83 -0.06
CA LEU A 5 -0.61 -12.78 0.53
C LEU A 5 -0.41 -13.02 2.04
N PRO A 6 0.77 -12.69 2.59
CA PRO A 6 0.95 -12.66 4.04
C PRO A 6 -0.10 -11.78 4.73
N PRO A 7 -0.56 -12.15 5.95
CA PRO A 7 -1.66 -11.48 6.62
C PRO A 7 -1.58 -9.93 6.69
N PRO A 8 -0.45 -9.29 7.07
CA PRO A 8 -0.41 -7.83 7.14
C PRO A 8 -0.54 -7.17 5.75
N ILE A 9 -0.02 -7.80 4.70
CA ILE A 9 -0.13 -7.32 3.32
C ILE A 9 -1.56 -7.51 2.82
N ALA A 10 -2.16 -8.66 3.07
CA ALA A 10 -3.56 -8.93 2.72
C ALA A 10 -4.51 -7.92 3.38
N ALA A 11 -4.27 -7.59 4.65
CA ALA A 11 -5.03 -6.57 5.37
C ALA A 11 -4.89 -5.18 4.75
N TYR A 12 -3.66 -4.78 4.41
CA TYR A 12 -3.39 -3.51 3.70
C TYR A 12 -4.14 -3.43 2.37
N VAL A 13 -4.02 -4.45 1.52
CA VAL A 13 -4.67 -4.50 0.20
C VAL A 13 -6.20 -4.47 0.33
N ALA A 14 -6.76 -5.22 1.28
CA ALA A 14 -8.20 -5.21 1.52
C ALA A 14 -8.71 -3.85 1.99
N ALA A 15 -7.94 -3.13 2.81
CA ALA A 15 -8.28 -1.77 3.23
C ALA A 15 -8.11 -0.75 2.09
N ASN A 16 -7.04 -0.87 1.30
CA ASN A 16 -6.82 -0.05 0.11
C ASN A 16 -7.97 -0.16 -0.90
N ALA A 17 -8.49 -1.36 -1.14
CA ALA A 17 -9.65 -1.59 -2.01
C ALA A 17 -10.91 -0.83 -1.57
N ARG A 18 -10.98 -0.38 -0.31
CA ARG A 18 -12.07 0.43 0.26
C ARG A 18 -11.69 1.88 0.51
N LEU A 19 -10.45 2.29 0.16
CA LEU A 19 -9.85 3.58 0.52
C LEU A 19 -9.92 3.87 2.03
N ASP A 20 -9.77 2.82 2.83
CA ASP A 20 -9.84 2.84 4.29
C ASP A 20 -8.46 3.15 4.88
N VAL A 21 -8.20 4.43 5.16
CA VAL A 21 -6.90 4.91 5.66
C VAL A 21 -6.50 4.24 6.97
N ASP A 22 -7.42 4.16 7.92
CA ASP A 22 -7.12 3.58 9.22
C ASP A 22 -6.88 2.06 9.08
N GLY A 23 -7.63 1.38 8.21
CA GLY A 23 -7.38 -0.02 7.86
C GLY A 23 -6.05 -0.26 7.16
N MET A 24 -5.63 0.64 6.26
CA MET A 24 -4.32 0.57 5.60
C MET A 24 -3.17 0.83 6.58
N LEU A 25 -3.39 1.70 7.57
CA LEU A 25 -2.38 2.06 8.56
C LEU A 25 -2.20 0.99 9.64
N ALA A 26 -3.27 0.28 10.01
CA ALA A 26 -3.28 -0.72 11.08
C ALA A 26 -2.17 -1.80 11.02
N PRO A 27 -1.79 -2.38 9.86
CA PRO A 27 -0.75 -3.40 9.79
C PRO A 27 0.68 -2.84 9.97
N PHE A 28 0.89 -1.52 9.96
CA PHE A 28 2.21 -0.94 10.17
C PHE A 28 2.63 -0.97 11.65
N ALA A 29 3.91 -1.25 11.90
CA ALA A 29 4.49 -1.05 13.21
C ALA A 29 4.56 0.45 13.57
N ALA A 30 4.53 0.79 14.86
CA ALA A 30 4.56 2.18 15.33
C ALA A 30 5.78 2.98 14.81
N GLY A 31 6.93 2.31 14.66
CA GLY A 31 8.17 2.88 14.11
C GLY A 31 8.41 2.55 12.64
N ALA A 32 7.37 2.19 11.88
CA ALA A 32 7.52 1.83 10.48
C ALA A 32 8.11 2.97 9.65
N VAL A 33 8.86 2.60 8.61
CA VAL A 33 9.40 3.51 7.63
C VAL A 33 8.80 3.16 6.28
N LEU A 34 8.14 4.13 5.64
CA LEU A 34 7.61 4.00 4.28
C LEU A 34 8.47 4.84 3.34
N ARG A 35 8.82 4.26 2.19
CA ARG A 35 9.49 4.98 1.10
C ARG A 35 8.56 5.00 -0.08
N ASP A 36 8.23 6.20 -0.55
CA ASP A 36 7.35 6.41 -1.68
C ASP A 36 7.86 7.60 -2.50
N ASN A 37 8.00 7.43 -3.83
CA ASN A 37 8.39 8.50 -4.76
C ASN A 37 9.62 9.35 -4.33
N GLY A 38 10.61 8.72 -3.70
CA GLY A 38 11.82 9.38 -3.20
C GLY A 38 11.71 10.00 -1.80
N ALA A 39 10.51 10.07 -1.22
CA ALA A 39 10.29 10.48 0.16
C ALA A 39 10.56 9.32 1.14
N VAL A 40 10.90 9.67 2.38
CA VAL A 40 11.05 8.73 3.50
C VAL A 40 10.18 9.22 4.64
N LEU A 41 9.14 8.45 4.97
CA LEU A 41 8.14 8.75 5.99
C LEU A 41 8.35 7.83 7.19
N ARG A 42 8.22 8.37 8.40
CA ARG A 42 8.53 7.70 9.66
C ARG A 42 7.35 7.77 10.61
N GLY A 43 6.90 6.59 11.01
CA GLY A 43 5.83 6.42 11.98
C GLY A 43 4.43 6.71 11.41
N SER A 44 3.43 6.39 12.22
CA SER A 44 2.05 6.33 11.78
C SER A 44 1.49 7.66 11.28
N SER A 45 1.91 8.80 11.86
CA SER A 45 1.41 10.12 11.46
C SER A 45 1.83 10.50 10.04
N GLU A 46 3.11 10.34 9.70
CA GLU A 46 3.62 10.68 8.36
C GLU A 46 3.09 9.71 7.29
N ILE A 47 2.99 8.41 7.63
CA ILE A 47 2.41 7.40 6.74
C ILE A 47 0.93 7.70 6.49
N LYS A 48 0.16 8.04 7.55
CA LYS A 48 -1.27 8.38 7.43
C LYS A 48 -1.47 9.56 6.47
N HIS A 49 -0.69 10.62 6.63
CA HIS A 49 -0.79 11.79 5.78
C HIS A 49 -0.54 11.45 4.29
N LEU A 50 0.48 10.64 3.99
CA LEU A 50 0.69 10.15 2.62
C LEU A 50 -0.52 9.35 2.10
N LEU A 51 -1.07 8.43 2.89
CA LEU A 51 -2.22 7.63 2.47
C LEU A 51 -3.45 8.49 2.17
N GLU A 52 -3.69 9.54 2.97
CA GLU A 52 -4.78 10.49 2.72
C GLU A 52 -4.59 11.24 1.39
N GLU A 53 -3.38 11.74 1.12
CA GLU A 53 -3.12 12.52 -0.10
C GLU A 53 -2.98 11.65 -1.36
N ALA A 54 -2.06 10.68 -1.32
CA ALA A 54 -1.64 9.92 -2.49
C ALA A 54 -2.57 8.74 -2.80
N VAL A 55 -3.18 8.13 -1.78
CA VAL A 55 -4.06 6.96 -1.99
C VAL A 55 -5.51 7.39 -2.07
N VAL A 56 -6.03 8.08 -1.05
CA VAL A 56 -7.44 8.51 -1.05
C VAL A 56 -7.66 9.65 -2.03
N GLY A 57 -6.81 10.69 -2.01
CA GLY A 57 -6.92 11.83 -2.91
C GLY A 57 -6.89 11.44 -4.39
N ALA A 58 -6.07 10.45 -4.75
CA ALA A 58 -5.98 9.92 -6.11
C ALA A 58 -6.87 8.69 -6.37
N LYS A 59 -7.68 8.25 -5.41
CA LYS A 59 -8.46 6.99 -5.46
C LYS A 59 -7.64 5.80 -5.98
N ALA A 60 -6.39 5.70 -5.54
CA ALA A 60 -5.44 4.71 -6.02
C ALA A 60 -5.74 3.34 -5.39
N ILE A 61 -6.21 2.40 -6.20
CA ILE A 61 -6.49 1.02 -5.85
C ILE A 61 -5.40 0.13 -6.44
N PHE A 62 -4.62 -0.47 -5.56
CA PHE A 62 -3.59 -1.45 -5.89
C PHE A 62 -4.22 -2.84 -6.00
N THR A 63 -4.01 -3.52 -7.13
CA THR A 63 -4.52 -4.86 -7.39
C THR A 63 -3.36 -5.82 -7.61
N PRO A 64 -2.82 -6.45 -6.56
CA PRO A 64 -1.72 -7.40 -6.68
C PRO A 64 -2.03 -8.56 -7.64
N ASP A 65 -1.08 -8.92 -8.49
CA ASP A 65 -1.14 -10.10 -9.35
C ASP A 65 0.04 -11.06 -9.12
N THR A 66 1.09 -10.63 -8.44
CA THR A 66 2.24 -11.48 -8.09
C THR A 66 2.72 -11.25 -6.65
N VAL A 67 3.31 -12.31 -6.09
CA VAL A 67 4.00 -12.29 -4.79
C VAL A 67 5.27 -13.14 -4.90
N ARG A 68 6.38 -12.62 -4.41
CA ARG A 68 7.66 -13.35 -4.29
C ARG A 68 8.30 -13.11 -2.94
N TYR A 69 9.12 -14.07 -2.52
CA TYR A 69 9.91 -13.99 -1.29
C TYR A 69 11.39 -13.95 -1.72
N GLU A 70 12.06 -12.85 -1.45
CA GLU A 70 13.46 -12.63 -1.85
C GLU A 70 14.21 -11.84 -0.77
N ASP A 71 15.44 -12.25 -0.46
CA ASP A 71 16.32 -11.56 0.51
C ASP A 71 15.67 -11.25 1.88
N GLY A 72 14.79 -12.14 2.36
CA GLY A 72 14.06 -11.96 3.61
C GLY A 72 12.92 -10.94 3.54
N GLN A 73 12.57 -10.48 2.34
CA GLN A 73 11.48 -9.57 2.04
C GLN A 73 10.34 -10.29 1.30
N VAL A 74 9.16 -9.69 1.36
CA VAL A 74 8.03 -10.06 0.53
C VAL A 74 7.81 -8.95 -0.47
N VAL A 75 7.90 -9.28 -1.75
CA VAL A 75 7.66 -8.32 -2.83
C VAL A 75 6.36 -8.67 -3.52
N VAL A 76 5.50 -7.66 -3.64
CA VAL A 76 4.16 -7.77 -4.19
C VAL A 76 4.08 -6.76 -5.32
N GLU A 77 3.70 -7.23 -6.50
CA GLU A 77 3.54 -6.39 -7.68
C GLU A 77 2.14 -6.55 -8.25
N GLY A 78 1.74 -5.56 -9.02
CA GLY A 78 0.45 -5.48 -9.69
C GLY A 78 0.13 -4.04 -10.09
N PRO A 79 -0.89 -3.83 -10.92
CA PRO A 79 -1.29 -2.49 -11.33
C PRO A 79 -1.91 -1.68 -10.18
N ALA A 80 -1.68 -0.38 -10.21
CA ALA A 80 -2.44 0.58 -9.42
C ALA A 80 -3.32 1.45 -10.33
N HIS A 81 -4.63 1.44 -10.09
CA HIS A 81 -5.60 2.25 -10.82
C HIS A 81 -6.11 3.39 -9.95
N GLY A 82 -6.18 4.60 -10.49
CA GLY A 82 -6.81 5.73 -9.81
C GLY A 82 -7.03 6.94 -10.71
N GLU A 83 -7.38 8.05 -10.09
CA GLU A 83 -7.61 9.37 -10.68
C GLU A 83 -6.30 10.20 -10.69
N PHE A 84 -5.28 9.68 -11.37
CA PHE A 84 -4.00 10.35 -11.55
C PHE A 84 -3.49 10.19 -12.99
N LYS A 85 -2.60 11.10 -13.41
CA LYS A 85 -2.01 11.06 -14.76
C LYS A 85 -1.15 9.82 -14.92
N GLY A 86 -1.46 9.01 -15.93
CA GLY A 86 -0.73 7.78 -16.24
C GLY A 86 -1.32 6.50 -15.65
N SER A 87 -2.47 6.58 -14.98
CA SER A 87 -3.22 5.41 -14.49
C SER A 87 -3.70 4.49 -15.62
N PRO A 88 -3.54 3.15 -15.51
CA PRO A 88 -2.77 2.45 -14.47
C PRO A 88 -1.26 2.56 -14.68
N ILE A 89 -0.54 2.50 -13.56
CA ILE A 89 0.91 2.25 -13.53
C ILE A 89 1.22 0.85 -13.03
#